data_AF-A0A7S4R6I6-F1
#
_entry.id   AF-A0A7S4R6I6-F1
#
_cell.length_a   1.000
_cell.length_b   1.000
_cell.length_c   1.000
_cell.angle_alpha   90.00
_cell.angle_beta   90.00
_cell.angle_gamma   90.00
#
_symmetry.space_group_name_H-M   'P 1'
#
loop_
_entity.id
_entity.type
_entity.pdbx_description
1 polymer ?
#
loop_
_entity_poly.entity_id
_entity_poly.type
_entity_poly.pdbx_seq_one_letter_code
_entity_poly.pdbx_strand_id
1 'polypeptide(L)'
;GPVPGSRYETMVLPILAPDPNSQKDIYFDRYTFFFGGNRGRGQVYPEGNLSNNNQFFAPATGKVSSIDGLNVTVTKEDGTTAVQECLPGATIVVAEGENVKQGDPITTNPNVGGFGQEEKEMTLQDMNR
;
A
#
# COMPACT_ATOMS: atom_id res chain seq x y z
N GLY A 1 14.87 1.61 6.81
CA GLY A 1 14.07 2.71 6.20
C GLY A 1 13.18 3.35 7.26
N PRO A 2 12.45 4.45 6.95
CA PRO A 2 12.40 5.13 5.65
C PRO A 2 13.68 5.91 5.34
N VAL A 3 14.04 6.00 4.07
CA VAL A 3 15.21 6.75 3.56
C VAL A 3 14.82 7.47 2.26
N PRO A 4 15.56 8.51 1.82
CA PRO A 4 15.25 9.22 0.57
C PRO A 4 15.34 8.29 -0.64
N GLY A 5 14.20 8.08 -1.32
CA GLY A 5 14.13 7.20 -2.49
C GLY A 5 14.99 7.70 -3.66
N SER A 6 15.18 9.01 -3.81
CA SER A 6 16.05 9.59 -4.83
C SER A 6 17.52 9.21 -4.69
N ARG A 7 17.96 8.80 -3.49
CA ARG A 7 19.34 8.38 -3.22
C ARG A 7 19.48 6.86 -3.10
N TYR A 8 18.45 6.19 -2.59
CA TYR A 8 18.51 4.78 -2.25
C TYR A 8 17.48 3.94 -3.02
N GLU A 9 17.32 4.22 -4.32
CA GLU A 9 16.54 3.37 -5.23
C GLU A 9 17.18 1.99 -5.38
N THR A 10 18.51 1.92 -5.32
CA THR A 10 19.28 0.68 -5.20
C THR A 10 20.04 0.69 -3.87
N MET A 11 20.00 -0.43 -3.15
CA MET A 11 20.76 -0.63 -1.92
C MET A 11 21.65 -1.86 -2.04
N VAL A 12 22.85 -1.78 -1.47
CA VAL A 12 23.77 -2.92 -1.37
C VAL A 12 23.81 -3.35 0.08
N LEU A 13 23.45 -4.61 0.35
CA LEU A 13 23.51 -5.20 1.68
C LEU A 13 24.71 -6.16 1.73
N PRO A 14 25.80 -5.81 2.45
CA PRO A 14 26.88 -6.74 2.67
C PRO A 14 26.44 -7.81 3.66
N ILE A 15 26.56 -9.08 3.27
CA ILE A 15 26.20 -10.25 4.09
C ILE A 15 27.43 -11.14 4.19
N LEU A 16 27.78 -11.55 5.41
CA LEU A 16 28.83 -12.53 5.65
C LEU A 16 28.21 -13.94 5.54
N ALA A 17 28.76 -14.77 4.65
CA ALA A 17 28.36 -16.17 4.56
C ALA A 17 28.77 -16.92 5.84
N PRO A 18 27.92 -17.81 6.36
CA PRO A 18 28.30 -18.68 7.46
C PRO A 18 29.33 -19.73 7.03
N ASP A 19 30.01 -20.34 8.00
CA ASP A 19 30.95 -21.43 7.77
C ASP A 19 30.38 -22.75 8.35
N PRO A 20 29.95 -23.69 7.49
CA PRO A 20 29.44 -25.00 7.92
C PRO A 20 30.44 -25.84 8.72
N ASN A 21 31.76 -25.60 8.57
CA ASN A 21 32.77 -26.37 9.30
C ASN A 21 32.81 -26.02 10.79
N SER A 22 32.40 -24.79 11.14
CA SER A 22 32.35 -24.31 12.52
C SER A 22 30.92 -24.27 13.09
N GLN A 23 29.89 -24.41 12.26
CA GLN A 23 28.47 -24.30 12.65
C GLN A 23 27.68 -25.55 12.23
N LYS A 24 27.28 -26.37 13.20
CA LYS A 24 26.70 -27.70 12.97
C LYS A 24 25.32 -27.72 12.30
N ASP A 25 24.57 -26.63 12.40
CA ASP A 25 23.19 -26.56 11.88
C ASP A 25 23.13 -25.90 10.50
N ILE A 26 24.28 -25.65 9.87
CA ILE A 26 24.41 -25.03 8.55
C ILE A 26 25.13 -26.03 7.65
N TYR A 27 24.66 -26.15 6.41
CA TYR A 27 25.09 -27.15 5.46
C TYR A 27 25.54 -26.48 4.16
N PHE A 28 26.44 -27.12 3.42
CA PHE A 28 26.72 -26.72 2.04
C PHE A 28 25.53 -27.08 1.17
N ASP A 29 24.63 -26.13 0.97
CA ASP A 29 23.38 -26.33 0.24
C ASP A 29 22.92 -25.03 -0.44
N ARG A 30 21.81 -25.12 -1.18
CA ARG A 30 21.10 -24.00 -1.76
C ARG A 30 20.16 -23.39 -0.73
N TYR A 31 20.33 -22.10 -0.50
CA TYR A 31 19.53 -21.29 0.41
C TYR A 31 18.70 -20.28 -0.39
N THR A 32 17.46 -20.06 0.05
CA THR A 32 16.57 -19.05 -0.51
C THR A 32 16.58 -17.79 0.34
N PHE A 33 16.72 -16.65 -0.31
CA PHE A 33 16.61 -15.33 0.25
C PHE A 33 15.31 -14.70 -0.21
N PHE A 34 14.53 -14.19 0.74
CA PHE A 34 13.29 -13.46 0.48
C PHE A 34 13.51 -11.97 0.71
N PHE A 35 13.13 -11.15 -0.26
CA PHE A 35 13.28 -9.70 -0.20
C PHE A 35 11.94 -9.02 -0.43
N GLY A 36 11.69 -7.97 0.34
CA GLY A 36 10.55 -7.07 0.18
C GLY A 36 11.02 -5.63 0.09
N GLY A 37 10.55 -4.90 -0.91
CA GLY A 37 10.89 -3.51 -1.14
C GLY A 37 9.65 -2.63 -1.24
N ASN A 38 9.64 -1.49 -0.54
CA ASN A 38 8.56 -0.51 -0.60
C ASN A 38 9.09 0.87 -1.01
N ARG A 39 8.35 1.56 -1.87
CA ARG A 39 8.48 3.02 -2.08
C ARG A 39 7.14 3.72 -1.91
N GLY A 40 7.14 4.89 -1.29
CA GLY A 40 5.92 5.66 -1.03
C GLY A 40 5.24 5.30 0.30
N ARG A 41 4.12 5.98 0.57
CA ARG A 41 3.35 5.86 1.82
C ARG A 41 2.31 4.75 1.72
N GLY A 42 2.02 4.07 2.83
CA GLY A 42 0.97 3.06 2.91
C GLY A 42 -0.45 3.65 2.91
N GLN A 43 -1.43 2.79 2.64
CA GLN A 43 -2.85 3.14 2.52
C GLN A 43 -3.60 3.03 3.85
N VAL A 44 -3.10 2.22 4.80
CA VAL A 44 -3.78 1.84 6.04
C VAL A 44 -2.79 1.86 7.20
N TYR A 45 -3.24 2.32 8.37
CA TYR A 45 -2.49 2.29 9.63
C TYR A 45 -2.68 0.97 10.37
N PRO A 46 -1.81 0.59 11.33
CA PRO A 46 -1.95 -0.65 12.11
C PRO A 46 -3.32 -0.81 12.79
N GLU A 47 -3.95 0.29 13.18
CA GLU A 47 -5.27 0.32 13.81
C GLU A 47 -6.43 0.11 12.82
N GLY A 48 -6.14 -0.03 11.52
CA GLY A 48 -7.13 -0.24 10.45
C GLY A 48 -7.66 1.03 9.79
N ASN A 49 -7.32 2.21 10.32
CA ASN A 49 -7.76 3.49 9.75
C ASN A 49 -7.06 3.76 8.41
N LEU A 50 -7.80 4.35 7.47
CA LEU A 50 -7.26 4.76 6.17
C LEU A 50 -6.34 5.99 6.31
N SER A 51 -5.30 6.05 5.48
CA SER A 51 -4.47 7.24 5.32
C SER A 51 -5.01 8.15 4.21
N ASN A 52 -4.46 9.36 4.10
CA ASN A 52 -4.77 10.25 2.97
C ASN A 52 -4.07 9.88 1.65
N ASN A 53 -3.28 8.80 1.63
CA ASN A 53 -2.74 8.23 0.39
C ASN A 53 -3.65 7.11 -0.13
N ASN A 54 -4.95 7.37 -0.18
CA ASN A 54 -5.96 6.37 -0.48
C ASN A 54 -7.07 6.95 -1.35
N GLN A 55 -7.79 6.06 -2.03
CA GLN A 55 -9.03 6.38 -2.72
C GLN A 55 -10.19 6.26 -1.74
N PHE A 56 -11.11 7.22 -1.79
CA PHE A 56 -12.35 7.20 -1.02
C PHE A 56 -13.51 6.75 -1.90
N PHE A 57 -14.47 6.08 -1.29
CA PHE A 57 -15.57 5.41 -1.96
C PHE A 57 -16.91 5.93 -1.43
N ALA A 58 -17.94 5.86 -2.26
CA ALA A 58 -19.28 6.26 -1.88
C ALA A 58 -19.79 5.39 -0.70
N PRO A 59 -20.28 6.00 0.38
CA PRO A 59 -20.64 5.30 1.61
C PRO A 59 -21.97 4.53 1.45
N ALA A 60 -22.78 4.88 0.46
CA ALA A 60 -24.06 4.27 0.14
C ALA A 60 -24.43 4.49 -1.34
N THR A 61 -25.41 3.72 -1.83
CA THR A 61 -26.04 3.95 -3.13
C THR A 61 -27.06 5.07 -3.03
N GLY A 62 -27.02 6.02 -3.96
CA GLY A 62 -27.95 7.15 -3.97
C GLY A 62 -27.46 8.31 -4.84
N LYS A 63 -28.01 9.49 -4.58
CA LYS A 63 -27.66 10.73 -5.29
C LYS A 63 -26.74 11.59 -4.42
N VAL A 64 -25.65 12.10 -4.98
CA VAL A 64 -24.77 13.06 -4.32
C VAL A 64 -25.56 14.35 -4.10
N SER A 65 -25.84 14.68 -2.84
CA SER A 65 -26.71 15.80 -2.47
C SER A 65 -25.94 17.08 -2.14
N SER A 66 -24.72 16.95 -1.61
CA SER A 66 -23.82 18.08 -1.40
C SER A 66 -22.35 17.67 -1.39
N ILE A 67 -21.49 18.60 -1.79
CA ILE A 67 -20.04 18.50 -1.65
C ILE A 67 -19.55 19.75 -0.89
N ASP A 68 -19.18 19.59 0.38
CA ASP A 68 -18.66 20.67 1.23
C ASP A 68 -17.18 20.41 1.57
N GLY A 69 -16.30 21.02 0.78
CA GLY A 69 -14.86 20.78 0.89
C GLY A 69 -14.49 19.33 0.60
N LEU A 70 -14.22 18.56 1.65
CA LEU A 70 -13.85 17.14 1.58
C LEU A 70 -14.96 16.20 2.07
N ASN A 71 -16.12 16.75 2.42
CA ASN A 71 -17.29 15.97 2.84
C ASN A 71 -18.23 15.78 1.66
N VAL A 72 -18.47 14.52 1.30
CA VAL A 72 -19.41 14.15 0.24
C VAL A 72 -20.64 13.51 0.88
N THR A 73 -21.81 14.12 0.67
CA THR A 73 -23.08 13.61 1.19
C THR A 73 -23.85 12.89 0.09
N VAL A 74 -24.29 11.66 0.37
CA VAL A 74 -25.13 10.86 -0.51
C VAL A 74 -26.50 10.65 0.14
N THR A 75 -27.55 11.04 -0.56
CA THR A 75 -28.94 10.75 -0.17
C THR A 75 -29.40 9.45 -0.82
N LYS A 76 -29.78 8.48 0.01
CA LYS A 76 -30.28 7.17 -0.42
C LYS A 76 -31.74 7.26 -0.88
N GLU A 77 -32.23 6.18 -1.49
CA GLU A 77 -33.64 6.07 -1.92
C GLU A 77 -34.64 6.14 -0.75
N ASP A 78 -34.24 5.69 0.45
CA ASP A 78 -35.06 5.76 1.67
C ASP A 78 -35.12 7.17 2.29
N GLY A 79 -34.46 8.16 1.68
CA GLY A 79 -34.37 9.54 2.14
C GLY A 79 -33.32 9.78 3.23
N THR A 80 -32.65 8.73 3.74
CA THR A 80 -31.53 8.88 4.69
C THR A 80 -30.28 9.37 3.97
N THR A 81 -29.41 10.05 4.70
CA THR A 81 -28.13 10.55 4.19
C THR A 81 -26.97 9.75 4.78
N ALA A 82 -25.91 9.58 3.98
CA ALA A 82 -24.63 9.06 4.41
C ALA A 82 -23.54 10.04 4.00
N VAL A 83 -22.59 10.32 4.89
CA VAL A 83 -21.48 11.25 4.65
C VAL A 83 -20.19 10.46 4.56
N GLN A 84 -19.41 10.73 3.52
CA GLN A 84 -18.03 10.29 3.42
C GLN A 84 -17.10 11.47 3.66
N GLU A 85 -16.37 11.42 4.76
CA GLU A 85 -15.31 12.36 5.08
C GLU A 85 -14.02 11.91 4.36
N CYS A 86 -13.55 12.71 3.42
CA CYS A 86 -12.27 12.47 2.74
C CYS A 86 -11.13 13.18 3.48
N LEU A 87 -9.94 12.60 3.44
CA LEU A 87 -8.76 13.20 4.08
C LEU A 87 -8.07 14.24 3.19
N PRO A 88 -7.30 15.18 3.78
CA PRO A 88 -6.59 16.22 3.02
C PRO A 88 -5.70 15.66 1.90
N GLY A 89 -5.83 16.23 0.71
CA GLY A 89 -5.12 15.81 -0.51
C GLY A 89 -5.96 14.94 -1.46
N ALA A 90 -7.17 14.52 -1.06
CA ALA A 90 -8.10 13.86 -1.95
C ALA A 90 -8.62 14.81 -3.05
N THR A 91 -8.76 14.29 -4.27
CA THR A 91 -9.40 15.00 -5.39
C THR A 91 -10.72 14.33 -5.71
N ILE A 92 -11.83 15.01 -5.45
CA ILE A 92 -13.20 14.50 -5.68
C ILE A 92 -13.47 14.50 -7.20
N VAL A 93 -14.04 13.40 -7.70
CA VAL A 93 -14.30 13.18 -9.14
C VAL A 93 -15.79 13.07 -9.48
N VAL A 94 -16.66 13.11 -8.47
CA VAL A 94 -18.12 13.14 -8.63
C VAL A 94 -18.67 14.56 -8.50
N ALA A 95 -19.84 14.79 -9.07
CA ALA A 95 -20.53 16.09 -8.99
C ALA A 95 -21.82 16.02 -8.16
N GLU A 96 -22.27 17.17 -7.66
CA GLU A 96 -23.59 17.27 -7.06
C GLU A 96 -24.68 16.90 -8.08
N GLY A 97 -25.62 16.07 -7.63
CA GLY A 97 -26.69 15.54 -8.45
C GLY A 97 -26.37 14.24 -9.21
N GLU A 98 -25.13 13.76 -9.14
CA GLU A 98 -24.72 12.48 -9.72
C GLU A 98 -25.28 11.30 -8.92
N ASN A 99 -25.61 10.20 -9.60
CA ASN A 99 -26.00 8.95 -8.95
C ASN A 99 -24.77 8.05 -8.80
N VAL A 100 -24.53 7.57 -7.59
CA VAL A 100 -23.43 6.66 -7.24
C VAL A 100 -23.96 5.39 -6.59
N LYS A 101 -23.24 4.28 -6.72
CA LYS A 101 -23.47 3.06 -5.97
C LYS A 101 -22.53 2.98 -4.77
N GLN A 102 -22.95 2.27 -3.73
CA GLN A 102 -22.07 1.97 -2.62
C GLN A 102 -20.78 1.31 -3.12
N GLY A 103 -19.64 1.85 -2.71
CA GLY A 103 -18.33 1.38 -3.16
C GLY A 103 -17.85 1.97 -4.50
N ASP A 104 -18.63 2.83 -5.16
CA ASP A 104 -18.12 3.56 -6.33
C ASP A 104 -17.02 4.55 -5.90
N PRO A 105 -15.96 4.71 -6.70
CA PRO A 105 -14.90 5.66 -6.38
C PRO A 105 -15.40 7.10 -6.49
N ILE A 106 -15.27 7.87 -5.40
CA ILE A 106 -15.65 9.30 -5.38
C ILE A 106 -14.44 10.23 -5.44
N THR A 107 -13.24 9.69 -5.30
CA THR A 107 -11.97 10.43 -5.47
C THR A 107 -11.04 9.71 -6.44
N THR A 108 -10.02 10.42 -6.92
CA THR A 108 -8.85 9.77 -7.53
C THR A 108 -8.10 8.91 -6.51
N ASN A 109 -7.26 7.98 -6.98
CA ASN A 109 -6.27 7.30 -6.14
C ASN A 109 -4.94 8.07 -6.20
N PRO A 110 -4.51 8.76 -5.12
CA PRO A 110 -3.27 9.53 -5.11
C PRO A 110 -2.02 8.67 -4.96
N ASN A 111 -2.16 7.36 -4.70
CA ASN A 111 -1.03 6.48 -4.47
C ASN A 111 -0.23 6.23 -5.75
N VAL A 112 0.98 6.78 -5.78
CA VAL A 112 1.99 6.53 -6.83
C VAL A 112 3.14 5.64 -6.34
N GLY A 113 3.05 5.12 -5.12
CA GLY A 113 4.01 4.20 -4.52
C GLY A 113 3.75 2.74 -4.87
N GLY A 114 4.36 1.83 -4.12
CA GLY A 114 4.14 0.40 -4.27
C GLY A 114 5.07 -0.45 -3.42
N PHE A 115 4.66 -1.68 -3.20
CA PHE A 115 5.42 -2.74 -2.57
C PHE A 115 5.64 -3.88 -3.56
N GLY A 116 6.85 -4.42 -3.59
CA GLY A 116 7.24 -5.57 -4.41
C GLY A 116 8.02 -6.59 -3.59
N GLN A 117 7.97 -7.84 -4.04
CA GLN A 117 8.66 -8.96 -3.41
C GLN A 117 9.43 -9.73 -4.45
N GLU A 118 10.56 -10.31 -4.04
CA GLU A 118 11.36 -11.20 -4.87
C GLU A 118 12.02 -12.26 -4.01
N GLU A 119 12.24 -13.44 -4.58
CA GLU A 119 13.06 -14.48 -3.99
C GLU A 119 14.26 -14.79 -4.89
N LYS A 120 15.40 -15.09 -4.27
CA LYS A 120 16.62 -15.51 -4.97
C LYS A 120 17.24 -16.67 -4.24
N GLU A 121 17.89 -17.54 -4.98
CA GLU A 121 18.64 -18.64 -4.41
C GLU A 121 20.14 -18.37 -4.50
N MET A 122 20.87 -18.84 -3.49
CA MET A 122 22.33 -18.82 -3.44
C MET A 122 22.81 -20.18 -2.96
N THR A 123 23.86 -20.70 -3.59
CA THR A 123 24.51 -21.93 -3.12
C THR A 123 25.67 -21.58 -2.20
N LEU A 124 25.67 -22.13 -1.00
CA LEU A 124 26.83 -22.16 -0.12
C LEU A 124 27.73 -23.32 -0.56
N GLN A 125 28.83 -23.01 -1.25
CA GLN A 125 29.70 -24.01 -1.87
C GLN A 125 30.72 -24.58 -0.88
N ASP A 126 31.01 -25.87 -1.02
CA ASP A 126 32.17 -26.51 -0.40
C ASP A 126 33.40 -26.24 -1.27
N MET A 127 34.50 -25.77 -0.68
CA MET A 127 35.74 -25.50 -1.42
C MET A 127 36.37 -26.76 -2.04
N ASN A 128 36.03 -27.95 -1.55
CA ASN A 128 36.66 -29.20 -1.98
C ASN A 128 35.86 -29.94 -3.07
N ARG A 129 34.69 -29.43 -3.48
CA ARG A 129 33.76 -30.14 -4.37
C ARG A 129 33.07 -29.23 -5.38
#